data_AF-A0A0G0IRU6-F1
#
_entry.id   AF-A0A0G0IRU6-F1
#
_cell.length_a   1.000
_cell.length_b   1.000
_cell.length_c   1.000
_cell.angle_alpha   90.00
_cell.angle_beta   90.00
_cell.angle_gamma   90.00
#
_symmetry.space_group_name_H-M   'P 1'
#
loop_
_entity.id
_entity.type
_entity.pdbx_description
1 polymer ?
#
loop_
_entity_poly.entity_id
_entity_poly.type
_entity_poly.pdbx_seq_one_letter_code
_entity_poly.pdbx_strand_id
1 'polypeptide(L)'
;MKDEKGFSKKLEAKNSGSGAIAYLELESQEDEMAAVVNTILEIKDRDKDATWSDFAILVRANSHADVFNYGLSQAHIPYLYFASKGLYNKPIVLDILAWLKLLDNYHESASLFRILSLQIFGFTQKEVVNFNYWIKYKGKSLYHALAQAAGIEGIGEDTVKKSQRVVSIIEKHTRFVLEKTVKEMVLMFLEDSGYLKEITKIESAKTQEILNHLNQFYKKISDFELNTPDPSVKNFLHIMDLELRSGEEGA
;
A
#
# COMPACT_ATOMS: atom_id res chain seq x y z
N MET A 1 -33.15 26.29 10.86
CA MET A 1 -33.90 25.03 11.11
C MET A 1 -33.23 24.29 12.25
N LYS A 2 -33.97 24.00 13.32
CA LYS A 2 -33.53 23.05 14.35
C LYS A 2 -33.70 21.63 13.79
N ASP A 3 -32.78 20.72 14.08
CA ASP A 3 -32.96 19.32 13.69
C ASP A 3 -33.97 18.59 14.59
N GLU A 4 -34.28 17.33 14.27
CA GLU A 4 -35.19 16.48 15.04
C GLU A 4 -34.77 16.29 16.51
N LYS A 5 -33.53 16.66 16.88
CA LYS A 5 -33.00 16.62 18.24
C LYS A 5 -32.89 18.02 18.89
N GLY A 6 -33.37 19.06 18.23
CA GLY A 6 -33.42 20.43 18.74
C GLY A 6 -32.13 21.26 18.59
N PHE A 7 -31.10 20.74 17.91
CA PHE A 7 -29.85 21.45 17.69
C PHE A 7 -29.95 22.45 16.54
N SER A 8 -29.39 23.64 16.75
CA SER A 8 -29.28 24.65 15.70
C SER A 8 -28.14 24.28 14.74
N LYS A 9 -28.48 24.08 13.47
CA LYS A 9 -27.52 23.81 12.38
C LYS A 9 -27.04 25.07 11.65
N LYS A 10 -27.23 26.26 12.24
CA LYS A 10 -26.81 27.52 11.63
C LYS A 10 -25.30 27.65 11.78
N LEU A 11 -24.58 27.66 10.65
CA LEU A 11 -23.15 27.95 10.61
C LEU A 11 -22.97 29.43 10.25
N GLU A 12 -22.15 30.13 11.04
CA GLU A 12 -21.81 31.53 10.81
C GLU A 12 -20.29 31.62 10.66
N ALA A 13 -19.82 32.23 9.57
CA ALA A 13 -18.40 32.40 9.33
C ALA A 13 -17.80 33.37 10.36
N LYS A 14 -16.69 32.97 10.99
CA LYS A 14 -15.92 33.86 11.88
C LYS A 14 -14.89 34.71 11.16
N ASN A 15 -14.56 34.34 9.91
CA ASN A 15 -13.53 35.02 9.14
C ASN A 15 -14.18 36.08 8.24
N SER A 16 -13.59 37.27 8.22
CA SER A 16 -13.94 38.34 7.30
C SER A 16 -13.18 38.16 5.98
N GLY A 17 -13.88 37.64 4.97
CA GLY A 17 -13.37 37.52 3.61
C GLY A 17 -14.50 37.18 2.64
N SER A 18 -14.45 37.71 1.42
CA SER A 18 -15.34 37.27 0.35
C SER A 18 -14.73 36.04 -0.32
N GLY A 19 -15.26 34.85 -0.03
CA GLY A 19 -14.96 33.67 -0.82
C GLY A 19 -15.63 33.83 -2.20
N ALA A 20 -14.85 34.16 -3.22
CA ALA A 20 -15.34 34.12 -4.59
C ALA A 20 -15.37 32.66 -5.05
N ILE A 21 -16.56 32.15 -5.34
CA ILE A 21 -16.74 30.80 -5.90
C ILE A 21 -16.87 30.95 -7.40
N ALA A 22 -15.91 30.41 -8.15
CA ALA A 22 -16.01 30.29 -9.59
C ALA A 22 -16.66 28.95 -9.96
N TYR A 23 -17.59 28.97 -10.92
CA TYR A 23 -18.15 27.78 -11.55
C TYR A 23 -17.72 27.79 -13.01
N LEU A 24 -17.13 26.69 -13.46
CA LEU A 24 -16.69 26.48 -14.84
C LEU A 24 -17.39 25.24 -15.38
N GLU A 25 -18.02 25.38 -16.54
CA GLU A 25 -18.60 24.28 -17.29
C GLU A 25 -17.75 24.08 -18.56
N LEU A 26 -17.27 22.86 -18.75
CA LEU A 26 -16.30 22.50 -19.79
C LEU A 26 -16.79 21.25 -20.53
N GLU A 27 -16.38 21.11 -21.79
CA GLU A 27 -16.94 20.09 -22.69
C GLU A 27 -16.34 18.70 -22.48
N SER A 28 -15.09 18.61 -22.02
CA SER A 28 -14.39 17.35 -21.79
C SER A 28 -13.62 17.33 -20.46
N GLN A 29 -13.27 16.11 -20.03
CA GLN A 29 -12.46 15.90 -18.83
C GLN A 29 -11.02 16.41 -19.04
N GLU A 30 -10.52 16.36 -20.27
CA GLU A 30 -9.24 16.92 -20.67
C GLU A 30 -9.25 18.46 -20.61
N ASP A 31 -10.34 19.11 -21.01
CA ASP A 31 -10.50 20.56 -20.89
C ASP A 31 -10.57 20.98 -19.42
N GLU A 32 -11.28 20.22 -18.58
CA GLU A 32 -11.33 20.42 -17.13
C GLU A 32 -9.94 20.31 -16.50
N MET A 33 -9.20 19.24 -16.84
CA MET A 33 -7.82 19.08 -16.40
C MET A 33 -6.96 20.27 -16.81
N ALA A 34 -7.00 20.69 -18.08
CA ALA A 34 -6.19 21.80 -18.57
C ALA A 34 -6.55 23.12 -17.86
N ALA A 35 -7.85 23.40 -17.68
CA ALA A 35 -8.33 24.59 -16.99
C ALA A 35 -7.87 24.62 -15.52
N VAL A 36 -7.98 23.51 -14.79
CA VAL A 36 -7.53 23.42 -13.40
C VAL A 36 -6.03 23.61 -13.27
N VAL A 37 -5.23 22.93 -14.11
CA VAL A 37 -3.76 23.05 -14.10
C VAL A 37 -3.33 24.48 -14.40
N ASN A 38 -3.90 25.11 -15.43
CA ASN A 38 -3.61 26.49 -15.78
C ASN A 38 -4.00 27.46 -14.66
N THR A 39 -5.16 27.25 -14.02
CA THR A 39 -5.62 28.09 -12.90
C THR A 39 -4.65 28.02 -11.72
N ILE A 40 -4.15 26.82 -11.37
CA ILE A 40 -3.17 26.64 -10.29
C ILE A 40 -1.89 27.41 -10.61
N LEU A 41 -1.38 27.30 -11.85
CA LEU A 41 -0.18 28.01 -12.30
C LEU A 41 -0.39 29.54 -12.28
N GLU A 42 -1.51 30.03 -12.79
CA GLU A 42 -1.84 31.46 -12.80
C GLU A 42 -1.90 32.06 -11.39
N ILE A 43 -2.46 31.32 -10.42
CA ILE A 43 -2.49 31.75 -9.02
C ILE A 43 -1.07 31.74 -8.45
N LYS A 44 -0.29 30.68 -8.69
CA LYS A 44 1.10 30.55 -8.21
C LYS A 44 2.03 31.63 -8.77
N ASP A 45 1.79 32.08 -10.01
CA ASP A 45 2.56 33.14 -10.66
C ASP A 45 2.18 34.54 -10.13
N ARG A 46 0.90 34.75 -9.82
CA ARG A 46 0.37 36.03 -9.31
C ARG A 46 0.67 36.24 -7.84
N ASP A 47 0.57 35.18 -7.04
CA ASP A 47 0.82 35.18 -5.61
C ASP A 47 2.11 34.41 -5.30
N LYS A 48 3.17 35.16 -5.00
CA LYS A 48 4.49 34.60 -4.71
C LYS A 48 4.54 33.85 -3.37
N ASP A 49 3.65 34.17 -2.44
CA ASP A 49 3.59 33.56 -1.12
C ASP A 49 2.77 32.26 -1.13
N ALA A 50 1.89 32.07 -2.12
CA ALA A 50 1.19 30.81 -2.32
C ALA A 50 2.16 29.64 -2.54
N THR A 51 1.95 28.53 -1.85
CA THR A 51 2.73 27.30 -1.96
C THR A 51 1.90 26.20 -2.65
N TRP A 52 2.55 25.14 -3.11
CA TRP A 52 1.82 24.00 -3.69
C TRP A 52 0.85 23.34 -2.70
N SER A 53 1.09 23.50 -1.39
CA SER A 53 0.23 22.98 -0.33
C SER A 53 -1.04 23.78 -0.10
N ASP A 54 -1.19 24.96 -0.71
CA ASP A 54 -2.40 25.78 -0.63
C ASP A 54 -3.48 25.37 -1.62
N PHE A 55 -3.18 24.40 -2.50
CA PHE A 55 -4.11 23.89 -3.51
C PHE A 55 -4.57 22.48 -3.17
N ALA A 56 -5.88 22.22 -3.33
CA ALA A 56 -6.46 20.90 -3.20
C ALA A 56 -7.47 20.65 -4.34
N ILE A 57 -7.35 19.50 -5.00
CA ILE A 57 -8.31 19.02 -5.99
C ILE A 57 -9.15 17.92 -5.34
N LEU A 58 -10.44 18.17 -5.16
CA LEU A 58 -11.38 17.21 -4.59
C LEU A 58 -12.21 16.59 -5.71
N VAL A 59 -12.13 15.28 -5.85
CA VAL A 59 -12.89 14.54 -6.86
C VAL A 59 -13.91 13.61 -6.20
N ARG A 60 -15.02 13.35 -6.91
CA ARG A 60 -16.08 12.47 -6.42
C ARG A 60 -15.64 11.00 -6.30
N ALA A 61 -14.77 10.55 -7.19
CA ALA A 61 -14.29 9.17 -7.23
C ALA A 61 -12.80 9.15 -7.56
N ASN A 62 -12.06 8.19 -7.00
CA ASN A 62 -10.61 8.05 -7.19
C ASN A 62 -10.21 7.97 -8.68
N SER A 63 -11.01 7.32 -9.53
CA SER A 63 -10.77 7.25 -10.98
C SER A 63 -10.84 8.61 -11.69
N HIS A 64 -11.56 9.58 -11.13
CA HIS A 64 -11.62 10.93 -11.69
C HIS A 64 -10.32 11.71 -11.39
N ALA A 65 -9.51 11.29 -10.40
CA ALA A 65 -8.24 11.92 -10.10
C ALA A 65 -7.15 11.59 -11.13
N ASP A 66 -7.26 10.47 -11.86
CA ASP A 66 -6.22 9.99 -12.76
C ASP A 66 -5.87 11.01 -13.86
N VAL A 67 -6.88 11.70 -14.41
CA VAL A 67 -6.67 12.76 -15.41
C VAL A 67 -5.87 13.94 -14.84
N PHE A 68 -6.15 14.33 -13.59
CA PHE A 68 -5.48 15.46 -12.95
C PHE A 68 -4.05 15.07 -12.54
N ASN A 69 -3.84 13.84 -12.06
CA ASN A 69 -2.51 13.30 -11.80
C ASN A 69 -1.64 13.35 -13.07
N TYR A 70 -2.20 12.97 -14.23
CA TYR A 70 -1.52 13.07 -15.52
C TYR A 70 -1.20 14.53 -15.88
N GLY A 71 -2.19 15.43 -15.82
CA GLY A 71 -2.00 16.85 -16.14
C GLY A 71 -0.96 17.55 -15.27
N LEU A 72 -1.01 17.34 -13.95
CA LEU A 72 -0.04 17.89 -12.99
C LEU A 72 1.38 17.36 -13.26
N SER A 73 1.50 16.07 -13.59
CA SER A 73 2.78 15.44 -13.94
C SER A 73 3.37 16.04 -15.23
N GLN A 74 2.56 16.20 -16.29
CA GLN A 74 3.00 16.85 -17.54
C GLN A 74 3.45 18.30 -17.30
N ALA A 75 2.75 19.03 -16.43
CA ALA A 75 3.10 20.39 -16.05
C ALA A 75 4.25 20.50 -15.03
N HIS A 76 4.85 19.37 -14.61
CA HIS A 76 5.91 19.32 -13.61
C HIS A 76 5.53 19.97 -12.26
N ILE A 77 4.23 19.93 -11.91
CA ILE A 77 3.72 20.45 -10.64
C ILE A 77 3.83 19.34 -9.58
N PRO A 78 4.49 19.58 -8.44
CA PRO A 78 4.52 18.62 -7.35
C PRO A 78 3.12 18.40 -6.78
N TYR A 79 2.66 17.15 -6.70
CA TYR A 79 1.35 16.81 -6.16
C TYR A 79 1.40 15.59 -5.25
N LEU A 80 0.40 15.47 -4.39
CA LEU A 80 0.21 14.33 -3.50
C LEU A 80 -1.18 13.75 -3.71
N TYR A 81 -1.24 12.47 -4.07
CA TYR A 81 -2.48 11.76 -4.29
C TYR A 81 -2.85 10.92 -3.06
N PHE A 82 -4.03 11.18 -2.50
CA PHE A 82 -4.58 10.46 -1.35
C PHE A 82 -5.67 9.50 -1.82
N ALA A 83 -5.30 8.30 -2.26
CA ALA A 83 -6.25 7.21 -2.47
C ALA A 83 -5.94 6.03 -1.56
N SER A 84 -6.45 6.08 -0.34
CA SER A 84 -6.28 5.00 0.63
C SER A 84 -6.92 3.69 0.15
N LYS A 85 -8.03 3.78 -0.60
CA LYS A 85 -8.85 2.63 -1.02
C LYS A 85 -8.19 1.72 -2.06
N GLY A 86 -7.29 2.26 -2.88
CA GLY A 86 -6.62 1.53 -3.96
C GLY A 86 -5.27 0.93 -3.57
N LEU A 87 -4.58 1.54 -2.62
CA LEU A 87 -3.20 1.21 -2.26
C LEU A 87 -3.07 -0.22 -1.70
N TYR A 88 -4.00 -0.63 -0.84
CA TYR A 88 -3.98 -1.96 -0.21
C TYR A 88 -4.31 -3.11 -1.15
N ASN A 89 -4.82 -2.80 -2.34
CA ASN A 89 -5.06 -3.80 -3.38
C ASN A 89 -3.89 -3.90 -4.36
N LYS A 90 -2.86 -3.06 -4.23
CA LYS A 90 -1.70 -3.10 -5.13
C LYS A 90 -0.85 -4.35 -4.83
N PRO A 91 -0.37 -5.07 -5.87
CA PRO A 91 0.34 -6.33 -5.67
C PRO A 91 1.51 -6.23 -4.69
N ILE A 92 2.37 -5.23 -4.84
CA ILE A 92 3.51 -4.99 -3.94
C ILE A 92 3.08 -4.78 -2.49
N VAL A 93 1.99 -4.04 -2.26
CA VAL A 93 1.49 -3.75 -0.91
C VAL A 93 0.91 -5.02 -0.29
N LEU A 94 0.14 -5.80 -1.04
CA LEU A 94 -0.37 -7.09 -0.58
C LEU A 94 0.76 -8.09 -0.27
N ASP A 95 1.85 -8.07 -1.03
CA ASP A 95 3.02 -8.91 -0.79
C ASP A 95 3.70 -8.53 0.54
N ILE A 96 3.89 -7.23 0.76
CA ILE A 96 4.46 -6.72 2.01
C ILE A 96 3.54 -7.03 3.20
N LEU A 97 2.24 -6.81 3.07
CA LEU A 97 1.27 -7.12 4.12
C LEU A 97 1.25 -8.63 4.43
N ALA A 98 1.31 -9.48 3.42
CA ALA A 98 1.42 -10.92 3.62
C ALA A 98 2.69 -11.29 4.39
N TRP A 99 3.82 -10.66 4.04
CA TRP A 99 5.06 -10.87 4.77
C TRP A 99 4.96 -10.42 6.24
N LEU A 100 4.44 -9.22 6.51
CA LEU A 100 4.26 -8.71 7.87
C LEU A 100 3.32 -9.60 8.71
N LYS A 101 2.22 -10.09 8.12
CA LYS A 101 1.31 -11.01 8.81
C LYS A 101 1.96 -12.33 9.16
N LEU A 102 2.87 -12.84 8.33
CA LEU A 102 3.66 -14.02 8.67
C LEU A 102 4.56 -13.80 9.88
N LEU A 103 5.11 -12.60 10.04
CA LEU A 103 5.95 -12.26 11.19
C LEU A 103 5.16 -12.18 12.50
N ASP A 104 3.89 -11.77 12.43
CA ASP A 104 2.96 -11.79 13.58
C ASP A 104 2.42 -13.21 13.85
N ASN A 105 2.15 -13.98 12.80
CA ASN A 105 1.62 -15.35 12.88
C ASN A 105 2.11 -16.26 11.74
N TYR A 106 3.11 -17.11 12.01
CA TYR A 106 3.66 -18.06 11.04
C TYR A 106 2.66 -19.11 10.54
N HIS A 107 1.53 -19.29 11.21
CA HIS A 107 0.49 -20.24 10.82
C HIS A 107 -0.52 -19.67 9.83
N GLU A 108 -0.35 -18.43 9.38
CA GLU A 108 -1.24 -17.80 8.41
C GLU A 108 -0.99 -18.33 6.98
N SER A 109 -1.62 -19.46 6.66
CA SER A 109 -1.40 -20.20 5.41
C SER A 109 -1.70 -19.37 4.15
N ALA A 110 -2.62 -18.41 4.20
CA ALA A 110 -2.97 -17.59 3.03
C ALA A 110 -1.84 -16.62 2.66
N SER A 111 -1.26 -15.91 3.63
CA SER A 111 -0.07 -15.09 3.40
C SER A 111 1.12 -15.92 2.97
N LEU A 112 1.38 -17.08 3.59
CA LEU A 112 2.50 -17.92 3.18
C LEU A 112 2.33 -18.44 1.75
N PHE A 113 1.11 -18.83 1.36
CA PHE A 113 0.80 -19.20 0.00
C PHE A 113 1.08 -18.07 -1.00
N ARG A 114 0.71 -16.83 -0.65
CA ARG A 114 1.02 -15.65 -1.46
C ARG A 114 2.53 -15.47 -1.63
N ILE A 115 3.29 -15.54 -0.53
CA ILE A 115 4.75 -15.40 -0.55
C ILE A 115 5.41 -16.49 -1.40
N LEU A 116 4.98 -17.74 -1.28
CA LEU A 116 5.50 -18.84 -2.11
C LEU A 116 5.18 -18.67 -3.61
N SER A 117 4.09 -17.97 -3.93
CA SER A 117 3.69 -17.69 -5.31
C SER A 117 4.51 -16.57 -5.96
N LEU A 118 5.38 -15.88 -5.20
CA LEU A 118 6.26 -14.85 -5.74
C LEU A 118 7.39 -15.50 -6.56
N GLN A 119 7.59 -14.97 -7.77
CA GLN A 119 8.65 -15.43 -8.69
C GLN A 119 10.04 -15.38 -8.05
N ILE A 120 10.24 -14.47 -7.10
CA ILE A 120 11.51 -14.22 -6.39
C ILE A 120 12.01 -15.47 -5.62
N PHE A 121 11.11 -16.38 -5.25
CA PHE A 121 11.43 -17.65 -4.58
C PHE A 121 11.47 -18.85 -5.52
N GLY A 122 11.05 -18.69 -6.77
CA GLY A 122 11.22 -19.68 -7.83
C GLY A 122 10.37 -20.94 -7.70
N PHE A 123 9.32 -20.95 -6.87
CA PHE A 123 8.38 -22.08 -6.82
C PHE A 123 7.50 -22.11 -8.06
N THR A 124 7.34 -23.29 -8.63
CA THR A 124 6.33 -23.58 -9.64
C THR A 124 4.95 -23.67 -8.99
N GLN A 125 3.90 -23.36 -9.75
CA GLN A 125 2.51 -23.48 -9.26
C GLN A 125 2.20 -24.90 -8.73
N LYS A 126 2.78 -25.94 -9.37
CA LYS A 126 2.64 -27.33 -8.94
C LYS A 126 3.28 -27.58 -7.56
N GLU A 127 4.46 -27.04 -7.30
CA GLU A 127 5.12 -27.15 -5.98
C GLU A 127 4.26 -26.51 -4.89
N VAL A 128 3.75 -25.30 -5.12
CA VAL A 128 2.91 -24.60 -4.12
C VAL A 128 1.61 -25.36 -3.85
N VAL A 129 0.95 -25.86 -4.90
CA VAL A 129 -0.28 -26.67 -4.78
C VAL A 129 -0.01 -27.99 -4.03
N ASN A 130 1.12 -28.64 -4.29
CA ASN A 130 1.50 -29.88 -3.61
C ASN A 130 1.63 -29.64 -2.09
N PHE A 131 2.30 -28.58 -1.66
CA PHE A 131 2.38 -28.26 -0.23
C PHE A 131 1.00 -28.03 0.40
N ASN A 132 0.09 -27.37 -0.31
CA ASN A 132 -1.29 -27.18 0.13
C ASN A 132 -2.08 -28.49 0.25
N TYR A 133 -1.79 -29.47 -0.61
CA TYR A 133 -2.36 -30.82 -0.49
C TYR A 133 -1.82 -31.49 0.77
N TRP A 134 -0.50 -31.51 0.98
CA TRP A 134 0.15 -32.13 2.14
C TRP A 134 -0.41 -31.66 3.49
N ILE A 135 -0.66 -30.35 3.64
CA ILE A 135 -1.19 -29.79 4.90
C ILE A 135 -2.63 -30.25 5.19
N LYS A 136 -3.48 -30.42 4.16
CA LYS A 136 -4.87 -30.88 4.34
C LYS A 136 -4.94 -32.28 4.92
N TYR A 137 -4.02 -33.16 4.56
CA TYR A 137 -4.00 -34.55 5.08
C TYR A 137 -3.44 -34.66 6.49
N LYS A 138 -2.49 -33.78 6.86
CA LYS A 138 -1.79 -33.88 8.16
C LYS A 138 -2.27 -32.90 9.22
N GLY A 139 -3.16 -31.95 8.87
CA GLY A 139 -3.65 -30.93 9.79
C GLY A 139 -2.55 -29.99 10.32
N LYS A 140 -1.50 -29.76 9.52
CA LYS A 140 -0.34 -28.92 9.89
C LYS A 140 -0.38 -27.60 9.13
N SER A 141 0.34 -26.58 9.60
CA SER A 141 0.48 -25.32 8.87
C SER A 141 1.42 -25.44 7.67
N LEU A 142 1.25 -24.55 6.69
CA LEU A 142 2.13 -24.49 5.52
C LEU A 142 3.59 -24.22 5.90
N TYR A 143 3.82 -23.42 6.95
CA TYR A 143 5.15 -23.18 7.51
C TYR A 143 5.83 -24.48 7.97
N HIS A 144 5.10 -25.33 8.70
CA HIS A 144 5.61 -26.63 9.14
C HIS A 144 5.97 -27.53 7.96
N ALA A 145 5.19 -27.50 6.88
CA ALA A 145 5.49 -28.27 5.68
C ALA A 145 6.78 -27.81 4.99
N LEU A 146 7.02 -26.49 4.91
CA LEU A 146 8.28 -25.94 4.38
C LEU A 146 9.48 -26.28 5.26
N ALA A 147 9.34 -26.14 6.58
CA ALA A 147 10.41 -26.45 7.54
C ALA A 147 10.81 -27.93 7.50
N GLN A 148 9.88 -28.82 7.16
CA GLN A 148 10.13 -30.26 7.03
C GLN A 148 10.24 -30.75 5.60
N ALA A 149 10.41 -29.85 4.61
CA ALA A 149 10.37 -30.21 3.18
C ALA A 149 11.34 -31.35 2.82
N ALA A 150 12.50 -31.43 3.47
CA ALA A 150 13.50 -32.49 3.25
C ALA A 150 13.01 -33.90 3.65
N GLY A 151 12.04 -34.00 4.56
CA GLY A 151 11.46 -35.26 5.03
C GLY A 151 10.15 -35.63 4.32
N ILE A 152 9.69 -34.83 3.35
CA ILE A 152 8.44 -35.09 2.62
C ILE A 152 8.76 -35.89 1.36
N GLU A 153 8.18 -37.09 1.27
CA GLU A 153 8.34 -37.96 0.11
C GLU A 153 7.82 -37.29 -1.16
N GLY A 154 8.58 -37.40 -2.26
CA GLY A 154 8.21 -36.80 -3.55
C GLY A 154 8.54 -35.31 -3.72
N ILE A 155 9.18 -34.67 -2.73
CA ILE A 155 9.74 -33.33 -2.88
C ILE A 155 11.20 -33.43 -3.34
N GLY A 156 11.53 -32.73 -4.44
CA GLY A 156 12.89 -32.71 -5.00
C GLY A 156 13.84 -31.80 -4.23
N GLU A 157 15.14 -32.02 -4.39
CA GLU A 157 16.20 -31.26 -3.68
C GLU A 157 16.12 -29.74 -3.94
N ASP A 158 15.74 -29.34 -5.15
CA ASP A 158 15.55 -27.93 -5.51
C ASP A 158 14.41 -27.27 -4.70
N THR A 159 13.26 -27.93 -4.59
CA THR A 159 12.13 -27.49 -3.76
C THR A 159 12.51 -27.39 -2.28
N VAL A 160 13.34 -28.32 -1.79
CA VAL A 160 13.88 -28.29 -0.42
C VAL A 160 14.74 -27.03 -0.21
N LYS A 161 15.66 -26.72 -1.13
CA LYS A 161 16.50 -25.51 -1.06
C LYS A 161 15.67 -24.22 -1.08
N LYS A 162 14.66 -24.14 -1.96
CA LYS A 162 13.72 -23.01 -2.00
C LYS A 162 12.97 -22.86 -0.67
N SER A 163 12.51 -23.98 -0.09
CA SER A 163 11.79 -24.00 1.19
C SER A 163 12.68 -23.53 2.34
N GLN A 164 13.92 -24.02 2.43
CA GLN A 164 14.90 -23.59 3.41
C GLN A 164 15.22 -22.10 3.29
N ARG A 165 15.32 -21.57 2.05
CA ARG A 165 15.51 -20.13 1.82
C ARG A 165 14.37 -19.31 2.40
N VAL A 166 13.11 -19.68 2.17
CA VAL A 166 11.96 -18.96 2.74
C VAL A 166 11.96 -19.03 4.27
N VAL A 167 12.12 -20.24 4.83
CA VAL A 167 12.11 -20.46 6.28
C VAL A 167 13.21 -19.66 6.97
N SER A 168 14.43 -19.66 6.45
CA SER A 168 15.55 -18.91 7.03
C SER A 168 15.33 -17.39 7.04
N ILE A 169 14.67 -16.83 6.02
CA ILE A 169 14.31 -15.40 6.01
C ILE A 169 13.22 -15.13 7.05
N ILE A 170 12.20 -15.99 7.16
CA ILE A 170 11.15 -15.86 8.19
C ILE A 170 11.78 -15.89 9.58
N GLU A 171 12.64 -16.88 9.87
CA GLU A 171 13.32 -17.01 11.16
C GLU A 171 14.24 -15.82 11.47
N LYS A 172 14.96 -15.30 10.45
CA LYS A 172 15.78 -14.10 10.59
C LYS A 172 14.91 -12.90 10.98
N HIS A 173 13.85 -12.60 10.22
CA HIS A 173 13.01 -11.44 10.42
C HIS A 173 12.20 -11.51 11.72
N THR A 174 11.78 -12.72 12.11
CA THR A 174 11.14 -13.00 13.40
C THR A 174 11.98 -12.50 14.58
N ARG A 175 13.29 -12.69 14.55
CA ARG A 175 14.17 -12.23 15.63
C ARG A 175 14.23 -10.71 15.75
N PHE A 176 14.06 -10.00 14.63
CA PHE A 176 14.16 -8.54 14.57
C PHE A 176 12.83 -7.84 14.72
N VAL A 177 11.68 -8.54 14.64
CA VAL A 177 10.35 -7.93 14.65
C VAL A 177 10.04 -7.10 15.92
N LEU A 178 10.71 -7.43 17.04
CA LEU A 178 10.56 -6.71 18.31
C LEU A 178 11.55 -5.55 18.48
N GLU A 179 12.63 -5.52 17.68
CA GLU A 179 13.71 -4.53 17.79
C GLU A 179 13.65 -3.46 16.70
N LYS A 180 12.93 -3.75 15.61
CA LYS A 180 12.88 -2.95 14.39
C LYS A 180 11.52 -2.33 14.17
N THR A 181 11.55 -1.15 13.55
CA THR A 181 10.35 -0.45 13.09
C THR A 181 9.68 -1.19 11.93
N VAL A 182 8.40 -0.91 11.67
CA VAL A 182 7.65 -1.53 10.56
C VAL A 182 8.35 -1.22 9.24
N LYS A 183 8.81 0.04 9.06
CA LYS A 183 9.55 0.48 7.88
C LYS A 183 10.83 -0.32 7.66
N GLU A 184 11.62 -0.53 8.72
CA GLU A 184 12.83 -1.35 8.65
C GLU A 184 12.50 -2.81 8.30
N MET A 185 11.43 -3.39 8.87
CA MET A 185 11.00 -4.75 8.55
C MET A 185 10.60 -4.90 7.08
N VAL A 186 9.92 -3.91 6.51
CA VAL A 186 9.59 -3.87 5.07
C VAL A 186 10.86 -3.80 4.22
N LEU A 187 11.81 -2.93 4.57
CA LEU A 187 13.05 -2.80 3.83
C LEU A 187 13.86 -4.11 3.86
N MET A 188 14.01 -4.71 5.04
CA MET A 188 14.67 -6.01 5.22
C MET A 188 14.02 -7.08 4.34
N PHE A 189 12.69 -7.13 4.28
CA PHE A 189 11.98 -8.04 3.38
C PHE A 189 12.35 -7.81 1.90
N LEU A 190 12.28 -6.58 1.42
CA LEU A 190 12.53 -6.26 0.01
C LEU A 190 13.99 -6.58 -0.40
N GLU A 191 14.94 -6.41 0.52
CA GLU A 191 16.35 -6.73 0.30
C GLU A 191 16.65 -8.23 0.38
N ASP A 192 16.33 -8.88 1.51
CA ASP A 192 16.70 -10.28 1.77
C ASP A 192 15.96 -11.27 0.86
N SER A 193 14.71 -10.96 0.48
CA SER A 193 13.96 -11.78 -0.48
C SER A 193 14.45 -11.61 -1.92
N GLY A 194 15.19 -10.54 -2.22
CA GLY A 194 15.59 -10.16 -3.57
C GLY A 194 14.49 -9.46 -4.37
N TYR A 195 13.39 -9.03 -3.72
CA TYR A 195 12.29 -8.33 -4.39
C TYR A 195 12.77 -7.11 -5.18
N LEU A 196 13.66 -6.29 -4.60
CA LEU A 196 14.21 -5.12 -5.30
C LEU A 196 14.90 -5.48 -6.61
N LYS A 197 15.65 -6.60 -6.64
CA LYS A 197 16.34 -7.07 -7.85
C LYS A 197 15.33 -7.50 -8.92
N GLU A 198 14.23 -8.12 -8.52
CA GLU A 198 13.19 -8.55 -9.46
C GLU A 198 12.42 -7.37 -10.06
N ILE A 199 12.16 -6.32 -9.27
CA ILE A 199 11.55 -5.08 -9.79
C ILE A 199 12.43 -4.46 -10.89
N THR A 200 13.75 -4.44 -10.73
CA THR A 200 14.65 -3.84 -11.74
C THR A 200 14.68 -4.57 -13.10
N LYS A 201 14.16 -5.79 -13.18
CA LYS A 201 14.07 -6.56 -14.43
C LYS A 201 12.81 -6.23 -15.25
N ILE A 202 11.87 -5.48 -14.68
CA ILE A 202 10.60 -5.13 -15.30
C ILE A 202 10.79 -3.89 -16.20
N GLU A 203 9.92 -3.73 -17.20
CA GLU A 203 9.84 -2.52 -18.02
C GLU A 203 9.79 -1.24 -17.16
N SER A 204 10.44 -0.17 -17.62
CA SER A 204 10.65 1.04 -16.81
C SER A 204 9.36 1.69 -16.34
N ALA A 205 8.32 1.76 -17.19
CA ALA A 205 7.03 2.37 -16.84
C ALA A 205 6.32 1.63 -15.69
N LYS A 206 6.26 0.29 -15.76
CA LYS A 206 5.67 -0.54 -14.69
C LYS A 206 6.51 -0.50 -13.42
N THR A 207 7.83 -0.43 -13.57
CA THR A 207 8.74 -0.25 -12.43
C THR A 207 8.46 1.05 -11.69
N GLN A 208 8.29 2.17 -12.41
CA GLN A 208 7.93 3.45 -11.80
C GLN A 208 6.59 3.39 -11.06
N GLU A 209 5.59 2.69 -11.62
CA GLU A 209 4.29 2.51 -10.96
C GLU A 209 4.43 1.72 -9.64
N ILE A 210 5.20 0.63 -9.64
CA ILE A 210 5.47 -0.17 -8.43
C ILE A 210 6.20 0.68 -7.37
N LEU A 211 7.20 1.47 -7.77
CA LEU A 211 7.93 2.36 -6.87
C LEU A 211 7.02 3.46 -6.29
N ASN A 212 6.10 4.00 -7.08
CA ASN A 212 5.13 4.97 -6.60
C ASN A 212 4.21 4.36 -5.53
N HIS A 213 3.67 3.16 -5.75
CA HIS A 213 2.88 2.46 -4.74
C HIS A 213 3.68 2.17 -3.47
N LEU A 214 4.94 1.75 -3.61
CA LEU A 214 5.82 1.50 -2.48
C LEU A 214 6.09 2.78 -1.68
N ASN A 215 6.33 3.91 -2.35
CA ASN A 215 6.54 5.21 -1.70
C ASN A 215 5.28 5.69 -0.94
N GLN A 216 4.10 5.52 -1.54
CA GLN A 216 2.83 5.82 -0.86
C GLN A 216 2.66 4.96 0.40
N PHE A 217 2.98 3.67 0.31
CA PHE A 217 2.91 2.76 1.46
C PHE A 217 3.93 3.12 2.55
N TYR A 218 5.16 3.51 2.18
CA TYR A 218 6.16 3.99 3.13
C TYR A 218 5.74 5.26 3.84
N LYS A 219 5.07 6.19 3.13
CA LYS A 219 4.53 7.39 3.76
C LYS A 219 3.51 7.01 4.83
N LYS A 220 2.59 6.10 4.51
CA LYS A 220 1.59 5.62 5.47
C LYS A 220 2.21 4.91 6.68
N ILE A 221 3.23 4.08 6.48
CA ILE A 221 3.98 3.47 7.58
C ILE A 221 4.64 4.56 8.44
N SER A 222 5.28 5.55 7.82
CA SER A 222 5.95 6.64 8.54
C SER A 222 4.95 7.46 9.36
N ASP A 223 3.78 7.76 8.79
CA ASP A 223 2.69 8.45 9.48
C ASP A 223 2.17 7.62 10.67
N PHE A 224 2.05 6.30 10.52
CA PHE A 224 1.70 5.39 11.62
C PHE A 224 2.75 5.40 12.73
N GLU A 225 4.03 5.27 12.38
CA GLU A 225 5.15 5.22 13.34
C GLU A 225 5.30 6.52 14.13
N LEU A 226 5.01 7.67 13.52
CA LEU A 226 5.11 8.98 14.17
C LEU A 226 3.90 9.29 15.07
N ASN A 227 2.70 8.84 14.69
CA ASN A 227 1.46 9.24 15.35
C ASN A 227 0.89 8.18 16.31
N THR A 228 1.52 7.00 16.40
CA THR A 228 1.01 5.89 17.22
C THR A 228 1.94 5.60 18.40
N PRO A 229 1.43 5.55 19.65
CA PRO A 229 2.24 5.23 20.83
C PRO A 229 2.91 3.85 20.81
N ASP A 230 2.27 2.86 20.14
CA ASP A 230 2.79 1.52 19.92
C ASP A 230 3.07 1.31 18.42
N PRO A 231 4.31 1.53 17.95
CA PRO A 231 4.68 1.37 16.54
C PRO A 231 5.05 -0.09 16.18
N SER A 232 4.53 -1.09 16.91
CA SER A 232 4.79 -2.50 16.60
C SER A 232 4.13 -2.97 15.30
N VAL A 233 4.74 -3.99 14.65
CA VAL A 233 4.16 -4.65 13.46
C VAL A 233 2.76 -5.18 13.74
N LYS A 234 2.53 -5.73 14.93
CA LYS A 234 1.23 -6.24 15.35
C LYS A 234 0.17 -5.13 15.37
N ASN A 235 0.49 -3.99 15.98
CA ASN A 235 -0.43 -2.88 16.04
C ASN A 235 -0.66 -2.25 14.65
N PHE A 236 0.38 -2.17 13.82
CA PHE A 236 0.24 -1.73 12.43
C PHE A 236 -0.76 -2.61 11.67
N LEU A 237 -0.59 -3.93 11.72
CA LEU A 237 -1.50 -4.88 11.07
C LEU A 237 -2.93 -4.75 11.61
N HIS A 238 -3.09 -4.49 12.91
CA HIS A 238 -4.40 -4.27 13.51
C HIS A 238 -5.09 -3.01 12.98
N ILE A 239 -4.39 -1.86 12.97
CA ILE A 239 -4.93 -0.61 12.43
C ILE A 239 -5.26 -0.77 10.94
N MET A 240 -4.37 -1.40 10.18
CA MET A 240 -4.59 -1.68 8.76
C MET A 240 -5.84 -2.55 8.50
N ASP A 241 -6.06 -3.59 9.30
CA ASP A 241 -7.26 -4.43 9.22
C ASP A 241 -8.52 -3.65 9.62
N LEU A 242 -8.43 -2.75 10.61
CA LEU A 242 -9.52 -1.83 10.93
C LEU A 242 -9.82 -0.88 9.77
N GLU A 243 -8.83 -0.25 9.14
CA GLU A 243 -9.04 0.62 7.97
C GLU A 243 -9.69 -0.11 6.79
N LEU A 244 -9.25 -1.36 6.55
CA LEU A 244 -9.82 -2.23 5.52
C LEU A 244 -11.29 -2.60 5.82
N ARG A 245 -11.63 -2.85 7.09
CA ARG A 245 -12.99 -3.25 7.53
C ARG A 245 -13.95 -2.09 7.71
N SER A 246 -13.46 -1.00 8.29
CA SER A 246 -14.21 0.24 8.50
C SER A 246 -14.56 0.91 7.19
N GLY A 247 -13.91 0.51 6.11
CA GLY A 247 -14.07 1.15 4.84
C GLY A 247 -13.62 2.59 4.95
N GLU A 248 -12.34 2.85 4.69
CA GLU A 248 -11.98 3.98 3.81
C GLU A 248 -12.63 3.82 2.39
N GLU A 249 -13.83 3.24 2.29
CA GLU A 249 -15.04 3.85 1.75
C GLU A 249 -15.41 5.16 2.49
N GLY A 250 -14.50 6.14 2.52
CA GLY A 250 -14.87 7.51 2.89
C GLY A 250 -15.71 8.10 1.77
N ALA A 251 -17.00 8.33 2.05
CA ALA A 251 -17.88 9.20 1.27
C ALA A 251 -17.40 10.66 1.31
#